data_AF-A0A0N1A854-F1
#
_entry.id   AF-A0A0N1A854-F1
#
_cell.length_a   1.000
_cell.length_b   1.000
_cell.length_c   1.000
_cell.angle_alpha   90.00
_cell.angle_beta   90.00
_cell.angle_gamma   90.00
#
_symmetry.space_group_name_H-M   'P 1'
#
loop_
_entity.id
_entity.type
_entity.pdbx_description
1 polymer ?
#
loop_
_entity_poly.entity_id
_entity_poly.type
_entity_poly.pdbx_seq_one_letter_code
_entity_poly.pdbx_strand_id
1 'polypeptide(L)'
;MCTVAADGMPHVNFLSHAEYIDDAHVALTYQFLNRARANVLATGRVALSVEDPVGGGSVLLQLRYLRTDTEGPVFERLRAKLAGIAAQTGMEKIFHLRGADLYRVEALRKLNPVHPLPSLAPRCDLALGLRRMSEELAEATDLHSLLAAFTGGLQRELRLGHAIVWLLEEQRQGLYTLASIGYELGGTGAEMPLAEAGLAGVALRENVPIRIGHMSQAYAYGMSWRRKAEQLGLQAAMADTIPLPGLARPGSQLAVPLRARGRSVGVLLVESEHDQFFSYDDEDALTAIGAQLAQGLAMLRAEEMGEDGPTAAATGGNTPAGVAPLRIRHYARDHSVFVNDEYLIKGVAGAIVAKLVRDQIDSGRDAFSTRELRLAGGDLRLPEVQDNLGVRLLMLERRLAERNFGLRIERCGRGQYRLIAGGPLELVTPA
;
A
#
# COMPACT_ATOMS: atom_id res chain seq x y z
N MET A 1 -8.91 33.86 0.10
CA MET A 1 -7.91 34.37 1.07
C MET A 1 -7.83 35.89 0.96
N CYS A 2 -7.89 36.61 2.08
CA CYS A 2 -7.63 38.04 2.18
C CYS A 2 -6.42 38.28 3.08
N THR A 3 -5.50 39.14 2.64
CA THR A 3 -4.30 39.56 3.37
C THR A 3 -4.30 41.08 3.43
N VAL A 4 -3.55 41.69 4.35
CA VAL A 4 -3.49 43.15 4.49
C VAL A 4 -2.05 43.64 4.42
N ALA A 5 -1.82 44.69 3.63
CA ALA A 5 -0.53 45.36 3.56
C ALA A 5 -0.26 46.19 4.83
N ALA A 6 0.98 46.65 5.01
CA ALA A 6 1.37 47.44 6.18
C ALA A 6 0.63 48.79 6.28
N ASP A 7 0.20 49.34 5.14
CA ASP A 7 -0.61 50.55 5.03
C ASP A 7 -2.12 50.31 5.25
N GLY A 8 -2.53 49.07 5.51
CA GLY A 8 -3.92 48.70 5.71
C GLY A 8 -4.69 48.30 4.45
N MET A 9 -4.07 48.33 3.26
CA MET A 9 -4.75 47.96 2.02
C MET A 9 -5.02 46.44 1.95
N PRO A 10 -6.28 45.99 1.76
CA PRO A 10 -6.59 44.57 1.63
C PRO A 10 -6.24 44.04 0.23
N HIS A 11 -5.82 42.77 0.19
CA HIS A 11 -5.54 42.03 -1.03
C HIS A 11 -6.20 40.66 -0.99
N VAL A 12 -7.06 40.38 -1.97
CA VAL A 12 -7.85 39.15 -2.06
C VAL A 12 -7.32 38.26 -3.16
N ASN A 13 -7.15 36.97 -2.86
CA ASN A 13 -6.75 35.92 -3.79
C ASN A 13 -7.57 34.64 -3.58
N PHE A 14 -7.83 33.92 -4.66
CA PHE A 14 -8.35 32.56 -4.60
C PHE A 14 -7.22 31.56 -4.47
N LEU A 15 -7.41 30.55 -3.62
CA LEU A 15 -6.46 29.46 -3.42
C LEU A 15 -7.10 28.19 -3.95
N SER A 16 -6.29 27.33 -4.58
CA SER A 16 -6.75 26.04 -5.08
C SER A 16 -7.06 25.06 -3.95
N HIS A 17 -6.38 25.18 -2.80
CA HIS A 17 -6.51 24.23 -1.71
C HIS A 17 -6.10 24.83 -0.36
N ALA A 18 -6.76 24.37 0.71
CA ALA A 18 -6.39 24.59 2.10
C ALA A 18 -6.33 23.25 2.82
N GLU A 19 -5.24 22.99 3.55
CA GLU A 19 -4.99 21.73 4.22
C GLU A 19 -5.30 21.82 5.70
N TYR A 20 -6.21 20.97 6.15
CA TYR A 20 -6.45 20.77 7.57
C TYR A 20 -5.27 20.01 8.19
N ILE A 21 -4.74 20.52 9.30
CA ILE A 21 -3.68 19.87 10.08
C ILE A 21 -4.26 19.35 11.38
N ASP A 22 -4.86 20.24 12.17
CA ASP A 22 -5.49 19.96 13.45
C ASP A 22 -6.51 21.07 13.80
N ASP A 23 -7.07 21.02 15.01
CA ASP A 23 -8.08 21.94 15.52
C ASP A 23 -7.60 23.40 15.61
N ALA A 24 -6.29 23.61 15.70
CA ALA A 24 -5.67 24.92 15.85
C ALA A 24 -4.88 25.37 14.61
N HIS A 25 -4.69 24.53 13.58
CA HIS A 25 -3.79 24.82 12.47
C HIS A 25 -4.33 24.42 11.08
N VAL A 26 -4.00 25.29 10.11
CA VAL A 26 -4.28 25.07 8.69
C VAL A 26 -3.00 25.40 7.89
N ALA A 27 -2.73 24.64 6.84
CA ALA A 27 -1.66 24.95 5.89
C ALA A 27 -2.21 25.41 4.53
N LEU A 28 -1.59 26.43 3.95
CA LEU A 28 -1.94 26.98 2.64
C LEU A 28 -0.80 26.81 1.65
N THR A 29 -1.14 26.66 0.38
CA THR A 29 -0.15 26.52 -0.68
C THR A 29 0.56 27.84 -0.98
N TYR A 30 1.89 27.80 -1.05
CA TYR A 30 2.70 28.90 -1.58
C TYR A 30 3.22 28.56 -2.98
N GLN A 31 2.73 29.27 -4.00
CA GLN A 31 3.10 29.06 -5.41
C GLN A 31 3.36 30.36 -6.18
N PHE A 32 2.40 31.29 -6.17
CA PHE A 32 2.42 32.50 -7.01
C PHE A 32 2.11 33.82 -6.28
N LEU A 33 2.01 33.77 -4.95
CA LEU A 33 1.39 34.82 -4.13
C LEU A 33 2.35 35.98 -3.81
N ASN A 34 3.02 36.61 -4.77
CA ASN A 34 4.08 37.59 -4.47
C ASN A 34 3.59 38.76 -3.57
N ARG A 35 2.44 39.38 -3.88
CA ARG A 35 1.87 40.45 -3.03
C ARG A 35 1.26 39.94 -1.73
N ALA A 36 0.44 38.88 -1.79
CA ALA A 36 -0.18 38.34 -0.60
C ALA A 36 0.85 37.78 0.39
N ARG A 37 1.92 37.15 -0.09
CA ARG A 37 3.03 36.68 0.75
C ARG A 37 3.77 37.84 1.39
N ALA A 38 4.06 38.92 0.65
CA ALA A 38 4.65 40.12 1.25
C ALA A 38 3.77 40.66 2.40
N ASN A 39 2.45 40.71 2.18
CA ASN A 39 1.48 41.11 3.21
C ASN A 39 1.46 40.16 4.42
N VAL A 40 1.48 38.84 4.17
CA VAL A 40 1.54 37.81 5.22
C VAL A 40 2.81 37.97 6.04
N LEU A 41 3.97 38.13 5.41
CA LEU A 41 5.25 38.27 6.11
C LEU A 41 5.34 39.61 6.88
N ALA A 42 4.71 40.68 6.37
CA ALA A 42 4.71 41.98 7.03
C ALA A 42 3.77 42.04 8.24
N THR A 43 2.58 41.42 8.16
CA THR A 43 1.52 41.61 9.17
C THR A 43 1.19 40.36 9.97
N GLY A 44 1.52 39.19 9.43
CA GLY A 44 1.16 37.89 9.96
C GLY A 44 -0.34 37.57 9.93
N ARG A 45 -1.18 38.43 9.36
CA ARG A 45 -2.65 38.33 9.44
C ARG A 45 -3.26 37.91 8.12
N VAL A 46 -4.11 36.89 8.17
CA VAL A 46 -4.83 36.35 7.02
C VAL A 46 -6.28 36.04 7.40
N ALA A 47 -7.23 36.37 6.53
CA ALA A 47 -8.59 35.85 6.61
C ALA A 47 -8.82 34.85 5.47
N LEU A 48 -9.35 33.68 5.79
CA LEU A 48 -9.60 32.62 4.81
C LEU A 48 -11.07 32.20 4.86
N SER A 49 -11.75 32.31 3.73
CA SER A 49 -13.04 31.65 3.54
C SER A 49 -12.79 30.28 2.91
N VAL A 50 -13.35 29.24 3.49
CA VAL A 50 -13.36 27.87 2.94
C VAL A 50 -14.81 27.47 2.73
N GLU A 51 -15.08 26.89 1.56
CA GLU A 51 -16.40 26.40 1.18
C GLU A 51 -16.37 24.88 1.07
N ASP A 52 -17.40 24.24 1.60
CA ASP A 52 -17.68 22.83 1.37
C ASP A 52 -18.44 22.70 0.05
N PRO A 53 -17.83 22.14 -1.01
CA PRO A 53 -18.46 22.01 -2.32
C PRO A 53 -19.64 21.03 -2.33
N VAL A 54 -19.81 20.20 -1.29
CA VAL A 54 -20.91 19.24 -1.19
C VAL A 54 -22.14 19.87 -0.54
N GLY A 55 -22.00 20.44 0.65
CA GLY A 55 -23.11 21.02 1.41
C GLY A 55 -23.38 22.51 1.13
N GLY A 56 -22.48 23.20 0.41
CA GLY A 56 -22.51 24.66 0.23
C GLY A 56 -22.22 25.44 1.52
N GLY A 57 -21.84 24.75 2.60
CA GLY A 57 -21.48 25.36 3.86
C GLY A 57 -20.19 26.14 3.73
N SER A 58 -20.07 27.28 4.40
CA SER A 58 -18.85 28.07 4.37
C SER A 58 -18.40 28.42 5.78
N VAL A 59 -17.08 28.50 5.98
CA VAL A 59 -16.46 28.97 7.21
C VAL A 59 -15.48 30.08 6.89
N LEU A 60 -15.48 31.12 7.73
CA LEU A 60 -14.47 32.16 7.73
C LEU A 60 -13.51 31.94 8.90
N LEU A 61 -12.23 31.84 8.58
CA LEU A 61 -11.13 31.66 9.52
C LEU A 61 -10.33 32.97 9.60
N GLN A 62 -10.01 33.40 10.82
CA GLN A 62 -8.95 34.37 11.08
C GLN A 62 -7.69 33.59 11.43
N LEU A 63 -6.61 33.89 10.72
CA LEU A 63 -5.40 33.09 10.70
C LEU A 63 -4.17 33.96 11.02
N ARG A 64 -3.27 33.40 11.84
CA ARG A 64 -1.96 33.97 12.16
C ARG A 64 -0.86 33.13 11.52
N TYR A 65 -0.05 33.74 10.67
CA TYR A 65 1.11 33.06 10.07
C TYR A 65 2.11 32.63 11.13
N LEU A 66 2.61 31.40 11.00
CA LEU A 66 3.63 30.83 11.87
C LEU A 66 4.96 30.67 11.13
N ARG A 67 4.96 29.91 10.03
CA ARG A 67 6.17 29.54 9.28
C ARG A 67 5.83 29.02 7.89
N THR A 68 6.85 28.86 7.04
CA THR A 68 6.76 28.12 5.78
C THR A 68 7.60 26.85 5.89
N ASP A 69 6.97 25.70 5.67
CA ASP A 69 7.65 24.41 5.54
C ASP A 69 7.90 24.17 4.03
N THR A 70 9.13 23.81 3.65
CA THR A 70 9.50 23.52 2.24
C THR A 70 9.76 22.04 1.98
N GLU A 71 9.66 21.24 3.03
CA GLU A 71 9.80 19.78 3.04
C GLU A 71 8.98 19.20 4.19
N GLY A 72 8.92 17.88 4.25
CA GLY A 72 8.25 17.14 5.32
C GLY A 72 6.76 16.88 5.09
N PRO A 73 6.06 16.34 6.11
CA PRO A 73 4.75 15.72 5.93
C PRO A 73 3.66 16.65 5.38
N VAL A 74 3.54 17.85 5.94
CA VAL A 74 2.52 18.82 5.51
C VAL A 74 2.79 19.31 4.09
N PHE A 75 4.07 19.52 3.75
CA PHE A 75 4.48 19.92 2.42
C PHE A 75 4.15 18.84 1.39
N GLU A 76 4.47 17.57 1.66
CA GLU A 76 4.20 16.47 0.73
C GLU A 76 2.70 16.16 0.59
N ARG A 77 1.90 16.28 1.67
CA ARG A 77 0.43 16.21 1.59
C ARG A 77 -0.12 17.29 0.64
N LEU A 78 0.31 18.54 0.83
CA LEU A 78 -0.09 19.66 -0.03
C LEU A 78 0.38 19.48 -1.48
N ARG A 79 1.61 19.00 -1.68
CA ARG A 79 2.18 18.76 -3.00
C ARG A 79 1.39 17.69 -3.76
N ALA A 80 1.03 16.60 -3.10
CA ALA A 80 0.24 15.52 -3.68
C ALA A 80 -1.15 15.99 -4.11
N LYS A 81 -1.85 16.73 -3.22
CA LYS A 81 -3.16 17.31 -3.55
C LYS A 81 -3.07 18.32 -4.69
N LEU A 82 -2.03 19.15 -4.70
CA LEU A 82 -1.82 20.12 -5.75
C LEU A 82 -1.59 19.48 -7.12
N ALA A 83 -0.78 18.42 -7.18
CA ALA A 83 -0.56 17.68 -8.42
C ALA A 83 -1.87 17.10 -8.97
N GLY A 84 -2.74 16.58 -8.09
CA GLY A 84 -4.11 16.14 -8.43
C GLY A 84 -4.93 17.24 -9.10
N ILE A 85 -4.98 18.44 -8.50
CA ILE A 85 -5.72 19.59 -9.04
C ILE A 85 -5.13 20.07 -10.38
N ALA A 86 -3.80 20.09 -10.49
CA ALA A 86 -3.11 20.53 -11.70
C ALA A 86 -3.38 19.60 -12.89
N ALA A 87 -3.55 18.30 -12.65
CA ALA A 87 -3.88 17.32 -13.69
C ALA A 87 -5.27 17.54 -14.30
N GLN A 88 -6.28 17.89 -13.49
CA GLN A 88 -7.62 18.19 -13.99
C GLN A 88 -7.68 19.50 -14.79
N THR A 89 -6.84 20.47 -14.46
CA THR A 89 -6.81 21.78 -15.09
C THR A 89 -5.83 21.86 -16.27
N GLY A 90 -5.05 20.81 -16.51
CA GLY A 90 -4.00 20.79 -17.55
C GLY A 90 -2.79 21.69 -17.23
N MET A 91 -2.62 22.09 -15.97
CA MET A 91 -1.60 23.08 -15.55
C MET A 91 -0.40 22.46 -14.82
N GLU A 92 -0.16 21.15 -14.99
CA GLU A 92 0.88 20.37 -14.31
C GLU A 92 2.29 20.97 -14.41
N LYS A 93 2.63 21.60 -15.54
CA LYS A 93 3.96 22.21 -15.79
C LYS A 93 4.17 23.57 -15.12
N ILE A 94 3.09 24.15 -14.58
CA ILE A 94 3.08 25.50 -14.02
C ILE A 94 2.95 25.42 -12.51
N PHE A 95 2.09 24.52 -12.02
CA PHE A 95 1.76 24.36 -10.60
C PHE A 95 2.83 23.59 -9.82
N HIS A 96 3.90 24.29 -9.45
CA HIS A 96 4.91 23.77 -8.51
C HIS A 96 4.73 24.39 -7.12
N LEU A 97 4.50 23.54 -6.12
CA LEU A 97 4.48 23.95 -4.73
C LEU A 97 5.87 24.44 -4.31
N ARG A 98 5.98 25.71 -3.90
CA ARG A 98 7.22 26.30 -3.39
C ARG A 98 7.35 26.17 -1.87
N GLY A 99 6.23 26.02 -1.18
CA GLY A 99 6.17 25.84 0.27
C GLY A 99 4.75 25.64 0.78
N ALA A 100 4.66 25.18 2.02
CA ALA A 100 3.45 25.07 2.82
C ALA A 100 3.49 26.16 3.89
N ASP A 101 2.66 27.20 3.76
CA ASP A 101 2.56 28.23 4.80
C ASP A 101 1.62 27.72 5.90
N LEU A 102 2.14 27.58 7.13
CA LEU A 102 1.37 27.13 8.29
C LEU A 102 0.82 28.32 9.05
N TYR A 103 -0.44 28.21 9.43
CA TYR A 103 -1.17 29.23 10.16
C TYR A 103 -1.81 28.64 11.40
N ARG A 104 -1.83 29.43 12.48
CA ARG A 104 -2.70 29.19 13.64
C ARG A 104 -4.08 29.79 13.36
N VAL A 105 -5.13 29.06 13.72
CA VAL A 105 -6.52 29.54 13.71
C VAL A 105 -6.76 30.37 14.98
N GLU A 106 -7.08 31.65 14.81
CA GLU A 106 -7.39 32.56 15.92
C GLU A 106 -8.90 32.67 16.17
N ALA A 107 -9.69 32.61 15.10
CA ALA A 107 -11.15 32.61 15.20
C ALA A 107 -11.77 31.86 14.02
N LEU A 108 -12.88 31.18 14.29
CA LEU A 108 -13.68 30.47 13.30
C LEU A 108 -15.12 30.98 13.37
N ARG A 109 -15.67 31.38 12.23
CA ARG A 109 -17.07 31.79 12.09
C ARG A 109 -17.74 31.00 10.99
N LYS A 110 -18.77 30.22 11.35
CA LYS A 110 -19.66 29.60 10.37
C LYS A 110 -20.43 30.67 9.62
N LEU A 111 -20.44 30.58 8.29
CA LEU A 111 -21.25 31.42 7.42
C LEU A 111 -22.50 30.63 7.03
N ASN A 112 -23.65 31.29 7.06
CA ASN A 112 -24.89 30.66 6.63
C ASN A 112 -24.86 30.49 5.11
N PRO A 113 -25.10 29.27 4.60
CA PRO A 113 -25.18 29.06 3.16
C PRO A 113 -26.35 29.87 2.59
N VAL A 114 -26.13 30.53 1.46
CA VAL A 114 -27.20 31.24 0.75
C VAL A 114 -28.20 30.24 0.18
N HIS A 115 -27.71 29.09 -0.28
CA HIS A 115 -28.48 27.95 -0.76
C HIS A 115 -27.91 26.66 -0.15
N PRO A 116 -28.48 26.14 0.96
CA PRO A 116 -28.00 24.89 1.53
C PRO A 116 -28.25 23.75 0.54
N LEU A 117 -27.20 22.99 0.23
CA LEU A 117 -27.32 21.75 -0.51
C LEU A 117 -27.58 20.60 0.47
N PRO A 118 -28.38 19.59 0.09
CA PRO A 118 -28.54 18.40 0.93
C PRO A 118 -27.19 17.73 1.14
N SER A 119 -26.82 17.50 2.40
CA SER A 119 -25.60 16.78 2.73
C SER A 119 -25.66 15.36 2.16
N LEU A 120 -24.57 14.92 1.52
CA LEU A 120 -24.44 13.52 1.13
C LEU A 120 -24.50 12.63 2.39
N ALA A 121 -25.33 11.59 2.34
CA ALA A 121 -25.34 10.58 3.39
C ALA A 121 -23.95 9.92 3.48
N PRO A 122 -23.40 9.69 4.69
CA PRO A 122 -22.14 8.97 4.84
C PRO A 122 -22.19 7.61 4.14
N ARG A 123 -21.08 7.21 3.50
CA ARG A 123 -20.96 5.92 2.79
C ARG A 123 -21.28 4.74 3.71
N CYS A 124 -20.80 4.79 4.93
CA CYS A 124 -21.03 3.83 6.00
C CYS A 124 -20.79 4.48 7.38
N ASP A 125 -21.11 3.76 8.44
CA ASP A 125 -20.71 4.11 9.81
C ASP A 125 -19.26 3.65 10.05
N LEU A 126 -18.32 4.58 9.87
CA LEU A 126 -16.89 4.30 10.02
C LEU A 126 -16.51 3.85 11.44
N ALA A 127 -17.16 4.38 12.47
CA ALA A 127 -16.85 4.04 13.86
C ALA A 127 -17.33 2.63 14.20
N LEU A 128 -18.55 2.27 13.77
CA LEU A 128 -19.06 0.90 13.90
C LEU A 128 -18.20 -0.09 13.09
N GLY A 129 -17.85 0.28 11.86
CA GLY A 129 -17.03 -0.56 11.00
C GLY A 129 -15.64 -0.80 11.60
N LEU A 130 -15.00 0.24 12.12
CA LEU A 130 -13.72 0.15 12.80
C LEU A 130 -13.78 -0.79 14.01
N ARG A 131 -14.84 -0.70 14.83
CA ARG A 131 -15.03 -1.59 15.98
C ARG A 131 -15.12 -3.05 15.55
N ARG A 132 -15.97 -3.37 14.57
CA ARG A 132 -16.14 -4.75 14.08
C ARG A 132 -14.87 -5.31 13.46
N MET A 133 -14.18 -4.52 12.65
CA MET A 133 -12.89 -4.93 12.10
C MET A 133 -11.86 -5.19 13.20
N SER A 134 -11.84 -4.37 14.24
CA SER A 134 -10.93 -4.55 15.38
C SER A 134 -11.22 -5.85 16.14
N GLU A 135 -12.50 -6.16 16.38
CA GLU A 135 -12.93 -7.43 16.98
C GLU A 135 -12.50 -8.63 16.13
N GLU A 136 -12.71 -8.60 14.80
CA GLU A 136 -12.29 -9.70 13.91
C GLU A 136 -10.76 -9.86 13.83
N LEU A 137 -10.00 -8.76 13.81
CA LEU A 137 -8.54 -8.83 13.80
C LEU A 137 -7.97 -9.40 15.10
N ALA A 138 -8.64 -9.16 16.24
CA ALA A 138 -8.21 -9.68 17.53
C ALA A 138 -8.33 -11.22 17.63
N GLU A 139 -9.25 -11.82 16.87
CA GLU A 139 -9.44 -13.28 16.80
C GLU A 139 -8.47 -13.97 15.81
N ALA A 140 -7.72 -13.20 15.01
CA ALA A 140 -6.80 -13.76 14.05
C ALA A 140 -5.55 -14.34 14.73
N THR A 141 -5.32 -15.65 14.53
CA THR A 141 -4.19 -16.38 15.13
C THR A 141 -3.04 -16.64 14.18
N ASP A 142 -3.21 -16.31 12.90
CA ASP A 142 -2.18 -16.42 11.89
C ASP A 142 -2.27 -15.36 10.80
N LEU A 143 -1.24 -15.31 9.95
CA LEU A 143 -1.13 -14.31 8.89
C LEU A 143 -2.27 -14.41 7.87
N HIS A 144 -2.75 -15.63 7.59
CA HIS A 144 -3.82 -15.87 6.63
C HIS A 144 -5.15 -15.28 7.14
N SER A 145 -5.57 -15.68 8.34
CA SER A 145 -6.77 -15.19 9.03
C SER A 145 -6.70 -13.68 9.27
N LEU A 146 -5.53 -13.16 9.66
CA LEU A 146 -5.32 -11.71 9.87
C LEU A 146 -5.56 -10.91 8.59
N LEU A 147 -4.97 -11.33 7.48
CA LEU A 147 -5.16 -10.65 6.20
C LEU A 147 -6.58 -10.80 5.66
N ALA A 148 -7.19 -11.98 5.82
CA ALA A 148 -8.56 -12.23 5.41
C ALA A 148 -9.56 -11.36 6.19
N ALA A 149 -9.42 -11.28 7.52
CA ALA A 149 -10.21 -10.41 8.37
C ALA A 149 -10.03 -8.94 7.98
N PHE A 150 -8.78 -8.50 7.76
CA PHE A 150 -8.48 -7.13 7.35
C PHE A 150 -9.13 -6.79 6.01
N THR A 151 -8.82 -7.53 4.94
CA THR A 151 -9.31 -7.20 3.60
C THR A 151 -10.82 -7.42 3.46
N GLY A 152 -11.36 -8.45 4.10
CA GLY A 152 -12.81 -8.68 4.16
C GLY A 152 -13.54 -7.55 4.88
N GLY A 153 -12.99 -7.08 6.00
CA GLY A 153 -13.52 -5.95 6.76
C GLY A 153 -13.52 -4.63 5.97
N LEU A 154 -12.45 -4.36 5.19
CA LEU A 154 -12.41 -3.18 4.31
C LEU A 154 -13.59 -3.17 3.32
N GLN A 155 -13.93 -4.32 2.73
CA GLN A 155 -15.06 -4.43 1.80
C GLN A 155 -16.42 -4.38 2.50
N ARG A 156 -16.60 -5.17 3.56
CA ARG A 156 -17.92 -5.34 4.22
C ARG A 156 -18.29 -4.14 5.09
N GLU A 157 -17.37 -3.72 5.96
CA GLU A 157 -17.64 -2.73 7.00
C GLU A 157 -17.36 -1.30 6.52
N LEU A 158 -16.27 -1.08 5.78
CA LEU A 158 -15.89 0.25 5.26
C LEU A 158 -16.36 0.52 3.83
N ARG A 159 -16.92 -0.49 3.15
CA ARG A 159 -17.43 -0.41 1.76
C ARG A 159 -16.37 0.08 0.78
N LEU A 160 -15.13 -0.38 0.95
CA LEU A 160 -14.01 -0.08 0.05
C LEU A 160 -13.89 -1.18 -1.01
N GLY A 161 -14.06 -0.80 -2.28
CA GLY A 161 -14.01 -1.74 -3.40
C GLY A 161 -12.60 -2.24 -3.69
N HIS A 162 -11.60 -1.36 -3.60
CA HIS A 162 -10.23 -1.62 -4.04
C HIS A 162 -9.22 -1.25 -2.96
N ALA A 163 -8.36 -2.20 -2.61
CA ALA A 163 -7.29 -1.99 -1.65
C ALA A 163 -6.12 -2.94 -1.90
N ILE A 164 -4.91 -2.46 -1.64
CA ILE A 164 -3.66 -3.21 -1.73
C ILE A 164 -2.89 -3.03 -0.44
N VAL A 165 -2.51 -4.15 0.17
CA VAL A 165 -1.61 -4.17 1.32
C VAL A 165 -0.21 -4.42 0.80
N TRP A 166 0.63 -3.40 0.80
CA TRP A 166 2.03 -3.49 0.46
C TRP A 166 2.85 -3.72 1.73
N LEU A 167 3.85 -4.58 1.63
CA LEU A 167 4.80 -4.83 2.71
C LEU A 167 6.17 -4.30 2.31
N LEU A 168 6.87 -3.68 3.25
CA LEU A 168 8.18 -3.06 3.02
C LEU A 168 9.31 -4.07 3.23
N GLU A 169 10.23 -4.13 2.27
CA GLU A 169 11.51 -4.81 2.39
C GLU A 169 12.63 -3.76 2.40
N GLU A 170 13.05 -3.36 3.61
CA GLU A 170 14.01 -2.27 3.79
C GLU A 170 15.35 -2.52 3.09
N GLN A 171 15.88 -3.75 3.17
CA GLN A 171 17.18 -4.09 2.58
C GLN A 171 17.19 -4.01 1.05
N ARG A 172 16.07 -4.35 0.40
CA ARG A 172 15.94 -4.31 -1.07
C ARG A 172 15.32 -3.02 -1.57
N GLN A 173 14.95 -2.10 -0.69
CA GLN A 173 14.25 -0.86 -1.03
C GLN A 173 13.05 -1.14 -1.95
N GLY A 174 12.26 -2.14 -1.58
CA GLY A 174 11.16 -2.67 -2.39
C GLY A 174 9.87 -2.86 -1.59
N LEU A 175 8.76 -2.81 -2.31
CA LEU A 175 7.44 -3.19 -1.84
C LEU A 175 6.99 -4.47 -2.51
N TYR A 176 6.25 -5.27 -1.75
CA TYR A 176 5.68 -6.52 -2.26
C TYR A 176 4.21 -6.66 -1.83
N THR A 177 3.36 -7.09 -2.75
CA THR A 177 1.91 -7.21 -2.51
C THR A 177 1.63 -8.36 -1.57
N LEU A 178 1.10 -8.05 -0.38
CA LEU A 178 0.69 -9.03 0.62
C LEU A 178 -0.75 -9.51 0.40
N ALA A 179 -1.63 -8.58 0.08
CA ALA A 179 -3.01 -8.87 -0.27
C ALA A 179 -3.55 -7.75 -1.16
N SER A 180 -4.57 -8.07 -1.95
CA SER A 180 -5.34 -7.07 -2.67
C SER A 180 -6.80 -7.50 -2.78
N ILE A 181 -7.70 -6.55 -3.03
CA ILE A 181 -9.14 -6.76 -3.22
C ILE A 181 -9.65 -5.90 -4.36
N GLY A 182 -10.64 -6.40 -5.10
CA GLY A 182 -11.38 -5.65 -6.12
C GLY A 182 -10.72 -5.55 -7.49
N TYR A 183 -9.46 -5.98 -7.64
CA TYR A 183 -8.75 -5.88 -8.92
C TYR A 183 -8.97 -7.13 -9.80
N GLU A 184 -8.89 -6.94 -11.12
CA GLU A 184 -8.89 -8.05 -12.09
C GLU A 184 -7.74 -9.04 -11.85
N LEU A 185 -6.58 -8.51 -11.43
CA LEU A 185 -5.39 -9.29 -11.09
C LEU A 185 -5.03 -9.03 -9.63
N GLY A 186 -5.06 -10.07 -8.80
CA GLY A 186 -4.75 -9.97 -7.37
C GLY A 186 -3.29 -9.61 -7.07
N GLY A 187 -2.38 -9.95 -7.99
CA GLY A 187 -0.99 -9.53 -7.97
C GLY A 187 -0.22 -9.87 -6.69
N THR A 188 -0.61 -10.94 -5.99
CA THR A 188 0.06 -11.40 -4.77
C THR A 188 1.53 -11.73 -5.06
N GLY A 189 2.44 -11.20 -4.24
CA GLY A 189 3.87 -11.35 -4.45
C GLY A 189 4.44 -10.53 -5.62
N ALA A 190 3.66 -9.65 -6.26
CA ALA A 190 4.21 -8.67 -7.18
C ALA A 190 5.16 -7.73 -6.44
N GLU A 191 6.30 -7.44 -7.07
CA GLU A 191 7.36 -6.60 -6.51
C GLU A 191 7.40 -5.24 -7.22
N MET A 192 7.66 -4.19 -6.45
CA MET A 192 7.80 -2.83 -6.95
C MET A 192 8.94 -2.11 -6.22
N PRO A 193 9.87 -1.47 -6.95
CA PRO A 193 10.87 -0.62 -6.31
C PRO A 193 10.22 0.52 -5.52
N LEU A 194 10.70 0.81 -4.31
CA LEU A 194 10.15 1.87 -3.45
C LEU A 194 10.22 3.25 -4.13
N ALA A 195 11.26 3.51 -4.92
CA ALA A 195 11.43 4.72 -5.70
C ALA A 195 10.32 4.94 -6.76
N GLU A 196 9.60 3.88 -7.13
CA GLU A 196 8.55 3.90 -8.16
C GLU A 196 7.15 3.71 -7.56
N ALA A 197 7.05 3.57 -6.24
CA ALA A 197 5.81 3.29 -5.52
C ALA A 197 4.81 4.47 -5.46
N GLY A 198 5.03 5.54 -6.23
CA GLY A 198 4.15 6.71 -6.32
C GLY A 198 3.66 7.20 -4.96
N LEU A 199 2.34 7.30 -4.81
CA LEU A 199 1.70 7.75 -3.56
C LEU A 199 2.08 6.89 -2.34
N ALA A 200 2.13 5.57 -2.50
CA ALA A 200 2.50 4.63 -1.44
C ALA A 200 3.96 4.84 -0.98
N GLY A 201 4.87 5.13 -1.90
CA GLY A 201 6.26 5.46 -1.60
C GLY A 201 6.41 6.77 -0.82
N VAL A 202 5.67 7.82 -1.21
CA VAL A 202 5.69 9.10 -0.49
C VAL A 202 5.11 8.94 0.92
N ALA A 203 3.99 8.24 1.07
CA ALA A 203 3.38 7.99 2.38
C ALA A 203 4.35 7.26 3.32
N LEU A 204 5.07 6.25 2.82
CA LEU A 204 6.08 5.53 3.59
C LEU A 204 7.26 6.43 4.01
N ARG A 205 7.79 7.22 3.08
CA ARG A 205 8.97 8.07 3.31
C ARG A 205 8.66 9.17 4.33
N GLU A 206 7.53 9.85 4.17
CA GLU A 206 7.10 10.93 5.07
C GLU A 206 6.41 10.41 6.33
N ASN A 207 6.11 9.11 6.36
CA ASN A 207 5.47 8.40 7.46
C ASN A 207 4.12 9.04 7.89
N VAL A 208 3.37 9.52 6.91
CA VAL A 208 2.02 10.09 7.08
C VAL A 208 1.07 9.61 6.00
N PRO A 209 -0.24 9.57 6.28
CA PRO A 209 -1.24 9.34 5.26
C PRO A 209 -1.21 10.42 4.18
N ILE A 210 -1.42 10.01 2.92
CA ILE A 210 -1.54 10.94 1.80
C ILE A 210 -2.78 10.59 0.99
N ARG A 211 -3.65 11.59 0.86
CA ARG A 211 -4.95 11.49 0.21
C ARG A 211 -5.02 12.37 -1.03
N ILE A 212 -5.36 11.77 -2.15
CA ILE A 212 -5.56 12.45 -3.43
C ILE A 212 -7.02 12.31 -3.84
N GLY A 213 -7.68 13.45 -4.00
CA GLY A 213 -9.08 13.55 -4.39
C GLY A 213 -9.35 13.40 -5.88
N HIS A 214 -8.37 13.75 -6.70
CA HIS A 214 -8.43 13.70 -8.16
C HIS A 214 -7.10 13.19 -8.69
N MET A 215 -7.14 12.14 -9.51
CA MET A 215 -5.90 11.49 -9.96
C MET A 215 -5.04 12.37 -10.86
N SER A 216 -3.72 12.25 -10.67
CA SER A 216 -2.69 12.88 -11.50
C SER A 216 -1.68 11.86 -12.01
N GLN A 217 -1.08 12.14 -13.17
CA GLN A 217 -0.05 11.25 -13.73
C GLN A 217 1.21 11.19 -12.86
N ALA A 218 1.48 12.23 -12.05
CA ALA A 218 2.64 12.32 -11.17
C ALA A 218 2.69 11.22 -10.09
N TYR A 219 1.54 10.66 -9.71
CA TYR A 219 1.43 9.66 -8.64
C TYR A 219 0.98 8.26 -9.13
N ALA A 220 0.82 8.08 -10.44
CA ALA A 220 0.47 6.79 -11.03
C ALA A 220 1.65 5.79 -10.97
N TYR A 221 1.65 4.89 -9.99
CA TYR A 221 2.74 3.94 -9.74
C TYR A 221 2.75 2.74 -10.72
N GLY A 222 1.56 2.21 -11.08
CA GLY A 222 1.46 0.99 -11.89
C GLY A 222 1.70 1.18 -13.39
N MET A 223 1.35 2.35 -13.94
CA MET A 223 1.53 2.68 -15.36
C MET A 223 2.95 3.16 -15.67
N SER A 224 3.64 3.77 -14.70
CA SER A 224 4.98 4.34 -14.90
C SER A 224 6.06 3.27 -14.91
N TRP A 225 6.05 2.28 -14.01
CA TRP A 225 7.02 1.18 -14.04
C TRP A 225 6.94 0.36 -15.34
N ARG A 226 5.73 -0.09 -15.75
CA ARG A 226 5.57 -0.87 -16.99
C ARG A 226 5.98 -0.06 -18.23
N ARG A 227 5.51 1.19 -18.36
CA ARG A 227 5.91 2.05 -19.49
C ARG A 227 7.40 2.38 -19.47
N LYS A 228 8.00 2.58 -18.30
CA LYS A 228 9.44 2.90 -18.18
C LYS A 228 10.28 1.68 -18.51
N ALA A 229 9.89 0.49 -18.08
CA ALA A 229 10.52 -0.75 -18.48
C ALA A 229 10.32 -1.04 -19.99
N GLU A 230 9.15 -0.74 -20.56
CA GLU A 230 8.91 -0.77 -22.01
C GLU A 230 9.83 0.21 -22.77
N GLN A 231 9.94 1.45 -22.30
CA GLN A 231 10.80 2.49 -22.88
C GLN A 231 12.30 2.15 -22.78
N LEU A 232 12.70 1.46 -21.72
CA LEU A 232 14.06 0.98 -21.50
C LEU A 232 14.36 -0.33 -22.25
N GLY A 233 13.41 -0.86 -23.04
CA GLY A 233 13.59 -2.12 -23.77
C GLY A 233 13.63 -3.37 -22.89
N LEU A 234 13.16 -3.28 -21.65
CA LEU A 234 13.14 -4.37 -20.66
C LEU A 234 11.88 -5.26 -20.78
N GLN A 235 11.20 -5.23 -21.93
CA GLN A 235 9.95 -5.97 -22.18
C GLN A 235 10.10 -7.48 -21.93
N ALA A 236 11.22 -8.07 -22.37
CA ALA A 236 11.51 -9.48 -22.13
C ALA A 236 11.69 -9.80 -20.64
N ALA A 237 12.26 -8.87 -19.85
CA ALA A 237 12.42 -9.02 -18.41
C ALA A 237 11.09 -8.85 -17.63
N MET A 238 10.10 -8.23 -18.26
CA MET A 238 8.75 -8.03 -17.70
C MET A 238 7.78 -9.18 -17.99
N ALA A 239 7.98 -9.93 -19.07
CA ALA A 239 7.17 -11.11 -19.38
C ALA A 239 7.16 -12.12 -18.20
N ASP A 240 8.28 -12.19 -17.48
CA ASP A 240 8.48 -13.01 -16.28
C ASP A 240 8.28 -12.21 -14.97
N THR A 241 7.28 -11.31 -14.92
CA THR A 241 6.91 -10.58 -13.69
C THR A 241 5.44 -10.77 -13.32
N ILE A 242 5.17 -10.88 -12.03
CA ILE A 242 3.79 -10.93 -11.53
C ILE A 242 3.16 -9.55 -11.78
N PRO A 243 2.00 -9.48 -12.46
CA PRO A 243 1.33 -8.21 -12.70
C PRO A 243 1.02 -7.47 -11.40
N LEU A 244 1.32 -6.17 -11.36
CA LEU A 244 0.92 -5.30 -10.26
C LEU A 244 -0.61 -5.15 -10.22
N PRO A 245 -1.25 -5.27 -9.04
CA PRO A 245 -2.64 -4.88 -8.85
C PRO A 245 -2.75 -3.34 -8.89
N GLY A 246 -3.93 -2.84 -9.24
CA GLY A 246 -4.21 -1.41 -9.30
C GLY A 246 -5.25 -1.09 -10.38
N LEU A 247 -6.03 -0.03 -10.15
CA LEU A 247 -6.94 0.47 -11.17
C LEU A 247 -6.14 1.12 -12.32
N ALA A 248 -6.57 0.89 -13.55
CA ALA A 248 -5.96 1.53 -14.72
C ALA A 248 -6.14 3.06 -14.68
N ARG A 249 -7.28 3.52 -14.17
CA ARG A 249 -7.67 4.94 -14.06
C ARG A 249 -8.45 5.17 -12.76
N PRO A 250 -7.77 5.25 -11.60
CA PRO A 250 -8.47 5.65 -10.38
C PRO A 250 -8.97 7.10 -10.52
N GLY A 251 -10.06 7.44 -9.84
CA GLY A 251 -10.53 8.82 -9.65
C GLY A 251 -9.91 9.44 -8.40
N SER A 252 -9.81 8.66 -7.32
CA SER A 252 -9.16 9.07 -6.07
C SER A 252 -8.39 7.94 -5.40
N GLN A 253 -7.45 8.30 -4.53
CA GLN A 253 -6.57 7.37 -3.83
C GLN A 253 -6.25 7.86 -2.40
N LEU A 254 -5.99 6.91 -1.50
CA LEU A 254 -5.46 7.18 -0.17
C LEU A 254 -4.42 6.13 0.19
N ALA A 255 -3.21 6.58 0.50
CA ALA A 255 -2.13 5.73 1.00
C ALA A 255 -1.90 5.99 2.49
N VAL A 256 -1.88 4.91 3.28
CA VAL A 256 -1.75 4.95 4.75
C VAL A 256 -0.58 4.05 5.17
N PRO A 257 0.48 4.60 5.78
CA PRO A 257 1.58 3.79 6.30
C PRO A 257 1.10 2.83 7.39
N LEU A 258 1.48 1.56 7.27
CA LEU A 258 1.21 0.53 8.27
C LEU A 258 2.30 0.58 9.33
N ARG A 259 1.99 1.12 10.51
CA ARG A 259 2.98 1.43 11.55
C ARG A 259 2.90 0.48 12.73
N ALA A 260 4.03 -0.11 13.10
CA ALA A 260 4.18 -0.92 14.30
C ALA A 260 5.48 -0.57 15.02
N ARG A 261 5.41 -0.41 16.36
CA ARG A 261 6.58 -0.14 17.22
C ARG A 261 7.45 1.03 16.72
N GLY A 262 6.82 2.13 16.29
CA GLY A 262 7.51 3.33 15.81
C GLY A 262 8.04 3.28 14.37
N ARG A 263 7.92 2.14 13.67
CA ARG A 263 8.40 1.98 12.28
C ARG A 263 7.26 1.62 11.31
N SER A 264 7.44 1.95 10.04
CA SER A 264 6.54 1.51 8.96
C SER A 264 6.95 0.12 8.50
N VAL A 265 6.01 -0.84 8.56
CA VAL A 265 6.24 -2.22 8.06
C VAL A 265 5.72 -2.40 6.64
N GLY A 266 4.92 -1.46 6.14
CA GLY A 266 4.25 -1.52 4.86
C GLY A 266 3.33 -0.31 4.66
N VAL A 267 2.47 -0.36 3.65
CA VAL A 267 1.51 0.71 3.32
C VAL A 267 0.23 0.10 2.76
N LEU A 268 -0.90 0.56 3.26
CA LEU A 268 -2.20 0.32 2.67
C LEU A 268 -2.44 1.37 1.59
N LEU A 269 -2.75 0.93 0.38
CA LEU A 269 -3.25 1.80 -0.67
C LEU A 269 -4.70 1.43 -0.96
N VAL A 270 -5.61 2.39 -0.88
CA VAL A 270 -7.01 2.22 -1.29
C VAL A 270 -7.29 3.12 -2.49
N GLU A 271 -8.13 2.62 -3.40
CA GLU A 271 -8.45 3.30 -4.65
C GLU A 271 -9.97 3.33 -4.88
N SER A 272 -10.43 4.34 -5.60
CA SER A 272 -11.80 4.43 -6.08
C SER A 272 -11.81 5.00 -7.49
N GLU A 273 -12.71 4.51 -8.32
CA GLU A 273 -12.99 5.08 -9.64
C GLU A 273 -13.70 6.44 -9.54
N HIS A 274 -14.25 6.77 -8.36
CA HIS A 274 -14.90 8.04 -8.11
C HIS A 274 -13.91 9.05 -7.55
N ASP A 275 -13.99 10.27 -8.06
CA ASP A 275 -13.31 11.43 -7.49
C ASP A 275 -13.82 11.70 -6.07
N GLN A 276 -12.96 12.27 -5.22
CA GLN A 276 -13.29 12.74 -3.87
C GLN A 276 -13.93 11.67 -2.97
N PHE A 277 -13.67 10.38 -3.22
CA PHE A 277 -14.29 9.27 -2.50
C PHE A 277 -13.82 9.14 -1.04
N PHE A 278 -12.58 9.56 -0.75
CA PHE A 278 -11.97 9.45 0.57
C PHE A 278 -12.01 10.80 1.32
N SER A 279 -12.55 10.76 2.53
CA SER A 279 -12.64 11.87 3.48
C SER A 279 -11.47 11.90 4.47
N TYR A 280 -11.45 12.90 5.37
CA TYR A 280 -10.52 12.89 6.51
C TYR A 280 -10.88 11.79 7.52
N ASP A 281 -12.16 11.49 7.71
CA ASP A 281 -12.59 10.40 8.59
C ASP A 281 -12.15 9.02 8.07
N ASP A 282 -12.11 8.84 6.73
CA ASP A 282 -11.51 7.64 6.11
C ASP A 282 -10.00 7.55 6.39
N GLU A 283 -9.29 8.68 6.32
CA GLU A 283 -7.85 8.77 6.63
C GLU A 283 -7.58 8.32 8.08
N ASP A 284 -8.37 8.80 9.03
CA ASP A 284 -8.25 8.44 10.44
C ASP A 284 -8.63 6.98 10.70
N ALA A 285 -9.76 6.52 10.15
CA ALA A 285 -10.22 5.14 10.32
C ALA A 285 -9.22 4.13 9.74
N LEU A 286 -8.71 4.39 8.54
CA LEU A 286 -7.72 3.52 7.90
C LEU A 286 -6.36 3.56 8.59
N THR A 287 -5.97 4.71 9.15
CA THR A 287 -4.77 4.81 10.00
C THR A 287 -4.91 3.97 11.26
N ALA A 288 -6.06 4.05 11.94
CA ALA A 288 -6.31 3.28 13.15
C ALA A 288 -6.31 1.77 12.90
N ILE A 289 -7.06 1.29 11.91
CA ILE A 289 -7.14 -0.15 11.62
C ILE A 289 -5.86 -0.67 10.97
N GLY A 290 -5.18 0.13 10.15
CA GLY A 290 -3.88 -0.18 9.57
C GLY A 290 -2.80 -0.35 10.63
N ALA A 291 -2.83 0.42 11.72
CA ALA A 291 -1.94 0.21 12.85
C ALA A 291 -2.18 -1.14 13.54
N GLN A 292 -3.44 -1.59 13.68
CA GLN A 292 -3.74 -2.92 14.25
C GLN A 292 -3.21 -4.04 13.36
N LEU A 293 -3.44 -3.96 12.05
CA LEU A 293 -2.84 -4.90 11.09
C LEU A 293 -1.32 -4.93 11.23
N ALA A 294 -0.67 -3.76 11.27
CA ALA A 294 0.79 -3.67 11.40
C ALA A 294 1.30 -4.34 12.69
N GLN A 295 0.59 -4.19 13.81
CA GLN A 295 0.95 -4.85 15.08
C GLN A 295 0.77 -6.37 14.98
N GLY A 296 -0.31 -6.85 14.39
CA GLY A 296 -0.51 -8.29 14.13
C GLY A 296 0.59 -8.88 13.24
N LEU A 297 0.94 -8.17 12.16
CA LEU A 297 2.06 -8.55 11.29
C LEU A 297 3.39 -8.61 12.05
N ALA A 298 3.65 -7.64 12.94
CA ALA A 298 4.87 -7.61 13.74
C ALA A 298 4.92 -8.72 14.80
N MET A 299 3.78 -9.08 15.39
CA MET A 299 3.65 -10.16 16.37
C MET A 299 3.90 -11.52 15.74
N LEU A 300 3.20 -11.83 14.64
CA LEU A 300 3.33 -13.10 13.94
C LEU A 300 4.75 -13.33 13.42
N ARG A 301 5.42 -12.27 12.94
CA ARG A 301 6.85 -12.35 12.58
C ARG A 301 7.76 -12.69 13.77
N ALA A 302 7.44 -12.20 14.96
CA ALA A 302 8.21 -12.49 16.16
C ALA A 302 7.97 -13.94 16.65
N GLU A 303 6.75 -14.43 16.57
CA GLU A 303 6.39 -15.81 16.92
C GLU A 303 7.06 -16.84 16.00
N GLU A 304 7.12 -16.57 14.69
CA GLU A 304 7.87 -17.39 13.73
C GLU A 304 9.38 -17.46 14.02
N MET A 305 9.92 -16.56 14.83
CA MET A 305 11.32 -16.61 15.29
C MET A 305 11.49 -17.40 16.59
N GLY A 306 10.41 -17.64 17.36
CA GLY A 306 10.46 -18.17 18.73
C GLY A 306 10.12 -19.65 18.91
N GLU A 307 9.38 -20.28 17.97
CA GLU A 307 8.96 -21.69 18.11
C GLU A 307 9.19 -22.48 16.81
N ASP A 308 10.28 -23.25 16.75
CA ASP A 308 10.55 -24.25 15.70
C ASP A 308 10.76 -25.63 16.37
N GLY A 309 9.68 -26.35 16.61
CA GLY A 309 9.70 -27.76 17.06
C GLY A 309 10.04 -28.71 15.91
N PRO A 310 10.57 -29.93 16.20
CA PRO A 310 10.98 -30.87 15.17
C PRO A 310 9.84 -31.21 14.20
N THR A 311 10.11 -31.12 12.90
CA THR A 311 9.20 -31.53 11.83
C THR A 311 8.88 -33.01 12.00
N ALA A 312 7.64 -33.34 12.35
CA ALA A 312 7.24 -34.75 12.44
C ALA A 312 7.33 -35.36 11.03
N ALA A 313 8.06 -36.46 10.89
CA ALA A 313 8.19 -37.16 9.63
C ALA A 313 6.81 -37.64 9.16
N ALA A 314 6.25 -36.98 8.14
CA ALA A 314 5.04 -37.44 7.49
C ALA A 314 5.39 -38.40 6.37
N THR A 315 4.80 -39.58 6.44
CA THR A 315 4.84 -40.64 5.42
C THR A 315 4.12 -40.20 4.16
N GLY A 316 4.82 -40.32 3.02
CA GLY A 316 4.39 -39.85 1.71
C GLY A 316 2.96 -40.23 1.34
N GLY A 317 2.18 -39.22 0.96
CA GLY A 317 0.89 -39.41 0.31
C GLY A 317 1.07 -40.15 -1.02
N ASN A 318 0.51 -41.36 -1.10
CA ASN A 318 0.51 -42.20 -2.28
C ASN A 318 -0.04 -41.41 -3.47
N THR A 319 0.79 -41.10 -4.47
CA THR A 319 0.35 -40.43 -5.70
C THR A 319 -0.61 -41.37 -6.45
N PRO A 320 -1.80 -40.92 -6.86
CA PRO A 320 -2.69 -41.76 -7.66
C PRO A 320 -1.98 -42.17 -8.95
N ALA A 321 -1.86 -43.49 -9.18
CA ALA A 321 -1.32 -44.01 -10.43
C ALA A 321 -2.24 -43.59 -11.59
N GLY A 322 -1.69 -42.88 -12.58
CA GLY A 322 -2.41 -42.46 -13.80
C GLY A 322 -2.52 -40.94 -14.04
N VAL A 323 -1.98 -40.09 -13.16
CA VAL A 323 -1.93 -38.63 -13.38
C VAL A 323 -0.65 -38.25 -14.14
N ALA A 324 -0.78 -37.35 -15.12
CA ALA A 324 0.36 -36.84 -15.88
C ALA A 324 1.39 -36.14 -14.96
N PRO A 325 2.71 -36.29 -15.21
CA PRO A 325 3.73 -35.67 -14.39
C PRO A 325 3.69 -34.15 -14.49
N LEU A 326 3.93 -33.50 -13.35
CA LEU A 326 4.14 -32.06 -13.24
C LEU A 326 5.58 -31.74 -13.62
N ARG A 327 5.76 -31.12 -14.79
CA ARG A 327 7.08 -30.74 -15.30
C ARG A 327 7.53 -29.43 -14.68
N ILE A 328 8.55 -29.49 -13.83
CA ILE A 328 9.12 -28.34 -13.13
C ILE A 328 10.42 -27.94 -13.80
N ARG A 329 10.49 -26.70 -14.31
CA ARG A 329 11.73 -26.12 -14.85
C ARG A 329 12.21 -25.02 -13.92
N HIS A 330 13.47 -25.11 -13.48
CA HIS A 330 14.10 -24.13 -12.59
C HIS A 330 15.36 -23.54 -13.23
N TYR A 331 15.45 -22.21 -13.30
CA TYR A 331 16.62 -21.48 -13.76
C TYR A 331 17.43 -20.96 -12.57
N ALA A 332 18.63 -21.49 -12.36
CA ALA A 332 19.44 -21.15 -11.17
C ALA A 332 19.92 -19.69 -11.11
N ARG A 333 20.00 -18.99 -12.25
CA ARG A 333 20.53 -17.62 -12.33
C ARG A 333 19.70 -16.62 -11.51
N ASP A 334 18.39 -16.65 -11.70
CA ASP A 334 17.41 -15.75 -11.10
C ASP A 334 16.36 -16.48 -10.26
N HIS A 335 16.50 -17.80 -10.14
CA HIS A 335 15.56 -18.71 -9.49
C HIS A 335 14.15 -18.67 -10.08
N SER A 336 14.01 -18.38 -11.37
CA SER A 336 12.73 -18.49 -12.07
C SER A 336 12.27 -19.95 -12.15
N VAL A 337 11.00 -20.18 -11.84
CA VAL A 337 10.35 -21.50 -11.81
C VAL A 337 9.13 -21.50 -12.73
N PHE A 338 9.03 -22.55 -13.53
CA PHE A 338 7.91 -22.82 -14.43
C PHE A 338 7.30 -24.19 -14.10
N VAL A 339 5.98 -24.29 -14.20
CA VAL A 339 5.22 -25.54 -14.05
C VAL A 339 4.49 -25.79 -15.35
N ASN A 340 4.75 -26.92 -16.02
CA ASN A 340 4.18 -27.25 -17.33
C ASN A 340 4.34 -26.12 -18.37
N ASP A 341 5.55 -25.53 -18.43
CA ASP A 341 5.89 -24.40 -19.30
C ASP A 341 5.20 -23.06 -18.96
N GLU A 342 4.37 -23.00 -17.91
CA GLU A 342 3.79 -21.75 -17.40
C GLU A 342 4.66 -21.12 -16.30
N TYR A 343 4.86 -19.81 -16.38
CA TYR A 343 5.61 -19.05 -15.36
C TYR A 343 4.88 -19.05 -14.02
N LEU A 344 5.53 -19.58 -12.97
CA LEU A 344 5.01 -19.58 -11.61
C LEU A 344 5.49 -18.35 -10.84
N ILE A 345 6.81 -18.26 -10.61
CA ILE A 345 7.46 -17.30 -9.71
C ILE A 345 8.99 -17.26 -9.94
N LYS A 346 9.69 -16.28 -9.37
CA LYS A 346 11.16 -16.18 -9.40
C LYS A 346 11.76 -15.74 -8.07
N GLY A 347 13.08 -15.59 -8.02
CA GLY A 347 13.80 -15.09 -6.85
C GLY A 347 13.73 -16.06 -5.67
N VAL A 348 13.66 -15.53 -4.45
CA VAL A 348 13.67 -16.34 -3.22
C VAL A 348 12.53 -17.36 -3.19
N ALA A 349 11.31 -16.96 -3.57
CA ALA A 349 10.17 -17.88 -3.56
C ALA A 349 10.35 -19.02 -4.59
N GLY A 350 10.92 -18.72 -5.76
CA GLY A 350 11.29 -19.75 -6.73
C GLY A 350 12.40 -20.68 -6.24
N ALA A 351 13.38 -20.15 -5.51
CA ALA A 351 14.42 -20.95 -4.88
C ALA A 351 13.83 -21.94 -3.85
N ILE A 352 12.87 -21.48 -3.04
CA ILE A 352 12.15 -22.31 -2.07
C ILE A 352 11.41 -23.44 -2.80
N VAL A 353 10.59 -23.14 -3.80
CA VAL A 353 9.87 -24.17 -4.58
C VAL A 353 10.83 -25.19 -5.17
N ALA A 354 11.90 -24.73 -5.82
CA ALA A 354 12.87 -25.62 -6.47
C ALA A 354 13.58 -26.54 -5.48
N LYS A 355 13.83 -26.07 -4.25
CA LYS A 355 14.38 -26.90 -3.17
C LYS A 355 13.36 -27.95 -2.71
N LEU A 356 12.12 -27.53 -2.44
CA LEU A 356 11.08 -28.44 -1.94
C LEU A 356 10.74 -29.55 -2.95
N VAL A 357 10.68 -29.20 -4.25
CA VAL A 357 10.49 -30.17 -5.34
C VAL A 357 11.65 -31.17 -5.39
N ARG A 358 12.90 -30.71 -5.26
CA ARG A 358 14.08 -31.60 -5.20
C ARG A 358 14.04 -32.51 -4.00
N ASP A 359 13.75 -31.98 -2.81
CA ASP A 359 13.63 -32.79 -1.59
C ASP A 359 12.56 -33.89 -1.75
N GLN A 360 11.42 -33.57 -2.38
CA GLN A 360 10.34 -34.52 -2.60
C GLN A 360 10.69 -35.60 -3.64
N ILE A 361 11.41 -35.25 -4.71
CA ILE A 361 11.90 -36.21 -5.72
C ILE A 361 12.97 -37.12 -5.11
N ASP A 362 13.96 -36.55 -4.42
CA ASP A 362 15.14 -37.27 -3.95
C ASP A 362 14.85 -38.14 -2.71
N SER A 363 13.96 -37.67 -1.83
CA SER A 363 13.73 -38.31 -0.52
C SER A 363 12.28 -38.71 -0.25
N GLY A 364 11.35 -38.38 -1.15
CA GLY A 364 9.91 -38.59 -0.93
C GLY A 364 9.30 -37.71 0.16
N ARG A 365 10.08 -36.79 0.75
CA ARG A 365 9.62 -35.91 1.83
C ARG A 365 8.73 -34.82 1.28
N ASP A 366 7.52 -34.72 1.85
CA ASP A 366 6.58 -33.65 1.53
C ASP A 366 6.54 -32.54 2.59
N ALA A 367 6.94 -32.83 3.83
CA ALA A 367 6.92 -31.88 4.95
C ALA A 367 8.24 -31.12 5.11
N PHE A 368 8.15 -29.85 5.50
CA PHE A 368 9.28 -28.96 5.76
C PHE A 368 8.96 -27.92 6.84
N SER A 369 10.00 -27.30 7.42
CA SER A 369 9.84 -26.23 8.41
C SER A 369 10.52 -24.90 8.03
N THR A 370 10.07 -23.81 8.65
CA THR A 370 10.72 -22.49 8.54
C THR A 370 12.18 -22.52 8.97
N ARG A 371 12.51 -23.31 10.00
CA ARG A 371 13.89 -23.53 10.44
C ARG A 371 14.77 -24.16 9.37
N GLU A 372 14.27 -25.21 8.71
CA GLU A 372 15.00 -25.91 7.66
C GLU A 372 15.31 -24.99 6.48
N LEU A 373 14.34 -24.14 6.10
CA LEU A 373 14.55 -23.14 5.06
C LEU A 373 15.56 -22.06 5.49
N ARG A 374 15.52 -21.58 6.75
CA ARG A 374 16.52 -20.64 7.27
C ARG A 374 17.93 -21.25 7.28
N LEU A 375 18.07 -22.51 7.65
CA LEU A 375 19.35 -23.25 7.60
C LEU A 375 19.89 -23.38 6.17
N ALA A 376 19.00 -23.49 5.17
CA ALA A 376 19.33 -23.49 3.75
C ALA A 376 19.53 -22.08 3.16
N GLY A 377 19.59 -21.02 3.99
CA GLY A 377 19.48 -19.62 3.56
C GLY A 377 20.50 -19.17 2.53
N GLY A 378 21.74 -19.70 2.56
CA GLY A 378 22.77 -19.41 1.56
C GLY A 378 22.40 -19.86 0.16
N ASP A 379 21.82 -21.06 0.02
CA ASP A 379 21.40 -21.64 -1.26
C ASP A 379 20.09 -21.02 -1.78
N LEU A 380 19.27 -20.51 -0.87
CA LEU A 380 17.98 -19.90 -1.14
C LEU A 380 18.04 -18.37 -1.35
N ARG A 381 19.24 -17.77 -1.21
CA ARG A 381 19.45 -16.30 -1.19
C ARG A 381 18.55 -15.60 -0.17
N LEU A 382 18.31 -16.23 0.99
CA LEU A 382 17.59 -15.61 2.09
C LEU A 382 18.48 -14.53 2.72
N PRO A 383 17.93 -13.33 3.03
CA PRO A 383 18.71 -12.29 3.70
C PRO A 383 19.19 -12.74 5.09
N GLU A 384 20.42 -12.39 5.48
CA GLU A 384 21.03 -12.82 6.75
C GLU A 384 20.34 -12.22 8.00
N VAL A 385 19.59 -11.12 7.84
CA VAL A 385 18.91 -10.42 8.95
C VAL A 385 17.49 -10.03 8.53
N GLN A 386 16.47 -10.41 9.32
CA GLN A 386 15.03 -10.15 9.09
C GLN A 386 14.43 -10.83 7.83
N ASP A 387 14.60 -12.14 7.68
CA ASP A 387 13.87 -12.84 6.61
C ASP A 387 12.37 -12.96 6.96
N ASN A 388 11.52 -12.36 6.13
CA ASN A 388 10.06 -12.43 6.22
C ASN A 388 9.53 -13.77 5.68
N LEU A 389 10.15 -14.88 6.11
CA LEU A 389 9.95 -16.19 5.50
C LEU A 389 8.49 -16.66 5.55
N GLY A 390 7.79 -16.52 6.68
CA GLY A 390 6.37 -16.90 6.76
C GLY A 390 5.49 -16.06 5.84
N VAL A 391 5.81 -14.78 5.65
CA VAL A 391 5.14 -13.94 4.66
C VAL A 391 5.41 -14.45 3.23
N ARG A 392 6.66 -14.77 2.92
CA ARG A 392 7.02 -15.31 1.59
C ARG A 392 6.32 -16.65 1.33
N LEU A 393 6.24 -17.51 2.34
CA LEU A 393 5.52 -18.79 2.25
C LEU A 393 4.02 -18.58 2.04
N LEU A 394 3.40 -17.62 2.72
CA LEU A 394 2.00 -17.27 2.48
C LEU A 394 1.77 -16.73 1.06
N MET A 395 2.66 -15.86 0.57
CA MET A 395 2.57 -15.36 -0.81
C MET A 395 2.72 -16.47 -1.82
N LEU A 396 3.63 -17.40 -1.56
CA LEU A 396 3.84 -18.56 -2.40
C LEU A 396 2.63 -19.50 -2.37
N GLU A 397 2.05 -19.76 -1.20
CA GLU A 397 0.81 -20.51 -1.03
C GLU A 397 -0.33 -19.87 -1.85
N ARG A 398 -0.55 -18.56 -1.69
CA ARG A 398 -1.57 -17.83 -2.46
C ARG A 398 -1.31 -17.87 -3.95
N ARG A 399 -0.05 -17.70 -4.38
CA ARG A 399 0.33 -17.77 -5.80
C ARG A 399 0.07 -19.14 -6.41
N LEU A 400 0.35 -20.20 -5.66
CA LEU A 400 0.05 -21.59 -6.02
C LEU A 400 -1.47 -21.88 -6.04
N ALA A 401 -2.27 -21.13 -5.29
CA ALA A 401 -3.73 -21.24 -5.29
C ALA A 401 -4.41 -20.39 -6.38
N GLU A 402 -3.85 -19.22 -6.74
CA GLU A 402 -4.38 -18.31 -7.78
C GLU A 402 -4.50 -18.98 -9.15
N ARG A 403 -3.60 -19.93 -9.45
CA ARG A 403 -3.59 -20.73 -10.67
C ARG A 403 -3.41 -22.18 -10.26
N ASN A 404 -4.28 -23.07 -10.71
CA ASN A 404 -4.26 -24.48 -10.35
C ASN A 404 -3.06 -25.23 -10.99
N PHE A 405 -1.85 -24.91 -10.53
CA PHE A 405 -0.59 -25.47 -11.03
C PHE A 405 -0.40 -26.94 -10.62
N GLY A 406 -1.36 -27.55 -9.90
CA GLY A 406 -1.20 -28.90 -9.34
C GLY A 406 -0.15 -28.98 -8.23
N LEU A 407 0.35 -27.84 -7.74
CA LEU A 407 1.23 -27.72 -6.58
C LEU A 407 0.54 -26.88 -5.52
N ARG A 408 0.59 -27.31 -4.27
CA ARG A 408 0.04 -26.56 -3.12
C ARG A 408 1.00 -26.64 -1.95
N ILE A 409 1.07 -25.56 -1.18
CA ILE A 409 1.71 -25.58 0.13
C ILE A 409 0.60 -25.53 1.16
N GLU A 410 0.58 -26.46 2.10
CA GLU A 410 -0.38 -26.47 3.21
C GLU A 410 0.37 -26.28 4.51
N ARG A 411 -0.15 -25.42 5.38
CA ARG A 411 0.36 -25.27 6.74
C ARG A 411 -0.18 -26.40 7.61
N CYS A 412 0.71 -27.18 8.23
CA CYS A 412 0.35 -28.29 9.11
C CYS A 412 0.50 -27.93 10.61
N GLY A 413 1.13 -26.80 10.92
CA GLY A 413 1.35 -26.31 12.27
C GLY A 413 2.13 -25.00 12.30
N ARG A 414 2.48 -24.52 13.50
CA ARG A 414 3.37 -23.36 13.65
C ARG A 414 4.74 -23.68 13.04
N GLY A 415 5.17 -22.87 12.05
CA GLY A 415 6.43 -23.07 11.33
C GLY A 415 6.52 -24.35 10.49
N GLN A 416 5.44 -25.13 10.36
CA GLN A 416 5.42 -26.44 9.70
C GLN A 416 4.49 -26.46 8.50
N TYR A 417 5.00 -26.95 7.37
CA TYR A 417 4.34 -26.90 6.08
C TYR A 417 4.51 -28.23 5.33
N ARG A 418 3.67 -28.47 4.33
CA ARG A 418 3.76 -29.60 3.39
C ARG A 418 3.61 -29.11 1.96
N LEU A 419 4.47 -29.59 1.06
CA LEU A 419 4.31 -29.46 -0.38
C LEU A 419 3.48 -30.63 -0.92
N ILE A 420 2.32 -30.33 -1.48
CA ILE A 420 1.40 -31.32 -2.06
C ILE A 420 1.42 -31.15 -3.57
N ALA A 421 1.76 -32.23 -4.26
CA ALA A 421 1.71 -32.34 -5.72
C ALA A 421 0.49 -33.16 -6.15
N GLY A 422 -0.23 -32.68 -7.16
CA GLY A 422 -1.38 -33.37 -7.76
C GLY A 422 -1.01 -34.54 -8.66
N GLY A 423 0.29 -34.75 -8.91
CA GLY A 423 0.86 -35.81 -9.72
C GLY A 423 2.35 -35.98 -9.46
N PRO A 424 3.02 -36.95 -10.10
CA PRO A 424 4.46 -37.16 -9.93
C PRO A 424 5.25 -35.94 -10.43
N LEU A 425 6.30 -35.55 -9.69
CA LEU A 425 7.13 -34.40 -10.02
C LEU A 425 8.29 -34.80 -10.93
N GLU A 426 8.55 -34.03 -11.98
CA GLU A 426 9.66 -34.24 -12.89
C GLU A 426 10.45 -32.94 -13.05
N LEU A 427 11.75 -32.97 -12.76
CA LEU A 427 12.65 -31.84 -13.02
C LEU A 427 13.11 -31.87 -14.48
N VAL A 428 12.77 -30.81 -15.21
CA VAL A 428 13.19 -30.64 -16.61
C VAL A 428 14.41 -29.73 -16.63
N THR A 429 15.53 -30.23 -17.15
CA THR A 429 16.73 -29.43 -17.33
C THR A 429 16.45 -28.28 -18.31
N PRO A 430 16.78 -27.02 -17.96
CA PRO A 430 16.70 -25.94 -18.93
C PRO A 430 17.67 -26.20 -20.09
N ALA A 431 17.21 -25.96 -21.32
CA ALA A 431 18.02 -26.10 -22.54
C ALA A 431 19.07 -24.99 -22.67
#